data_AF-A0A8S1FCI7-F1
#
_entry.id   AF-A0A8S1FCI7-F1
#
_cell.length_a   1.000
_cell.length_b   1.000
_cell.length_c   1.000
_cell.angle_alpha   90.00
_cell.angle_beta   90.00
_cell.angle_gamma   90.00
#
_symmetry.space_group_name_H-M   'P 1'
#
loop_
_entity.id
_entity.type
_entity.pdbx_description
1 polymer ?
#
loop_
_entity_poly.entity_id
_entity_poly.type
_entity_poly.pdbx_seq_one_letter_code
_entity_poly.pdbx_strand_id
1 'polypeptide(L)'
;MFPGMKAFSLLPTILIYIQFNQFEKCDALNHRFSEGYIFNFNISLVCPYKESFKYSIKLYEMDFWTPDDFLGEIVGTSNSSRVQVAKSLIIPNDELFSFVWLFKISVDHTCSESGVTRGYKSIVDQLCIWQR
;
A
#
# COMPACT_ATOMS: atom_id res chain seq x y z
N MET A 1 -7.53 34.46 28.66
CA MET A 1 -8.55 33.91 27.73
C MET A 1 -8.31 34.54 26.38
N PHE A 2 -7.86 33.76 25.38
CA PHE A 2 -7.84 34.21 23.99
C PHE A 2 -9.09 33.64 23.30
N PRO A 3 -10.10 34.45 22.96
CA PRO A 3 -11.24 34.01 22.18
C PRO A 3 -10.85 34.07 20.69
N GLY A 4 -11.04 32.96 19.99
CA GLY A 4 -11.16 32.96 18.53
C GLY A 4 -9.86 32.86 17.74
N MET A 5 -9.41 31.64 17.48
CA MET A 5 -8.98 31.21 16.14
C MET A 5 -9.38 29.74 15.96
N LYS A 6 -10.47 29.49 15.23
CA LYS A 6 -10.70 28.18 14.59
C LYS A 6 -9.98 28.25 13.24
N ALA A 7 -8.79 27.65 13.16
CA ALA A 7 -8.19 27.34 11.87
C ALA A 7 -8.84 26.04 11.36
N PHE A 8 -9.84 26.17 10.50
CA PHE A 8 -10.33 25.04 9.71
C PHE A 8 -9.34 24.80 8.56
N SER A 9 -8.55 23.74 8.71
CA SER A 9 -8.06 22.96 7.57
C SER A 9 -8.18 21.49 7.94
N LEU A 10 -9.43 21.03 8.02
CA LEU A 10 -9.74 19.60 7.97
C LEU A 10 -9.76 19.21 6.49
N LEU A 11 -8.59 19.24 5.84
CA LEU A 11 -8.46 18.38 4.68
C LEU A 11 -8.66 16.95 5.21
N PRO A 12 -9.61 16.18 4.66
CA PRO A 12 -9.78 14.78 5.04
C PRO A 12 -8.52 14.04 4.58
N THR A 13 -7.50 14.00 5.43
CA THR A 13 -6.29 13.24 5.17
C THR A 13 -6.65 11.77 5.32
N ILE A 14 -6.62 11.03 4.22
CA ILE A 14 -6.73 9.58 4.28
C ILE A 14 -5.52 9.07 5.03
N LEU A 15 -5.80 8.31 6.09
CA LEU A 15 -4.78 7.63 6.85
C LEU A 15 -4.50 6.29 6.18
N ILE A 16 -3.25 6.07 5.80
CA ILE A 16 -2.74 4.80 5.29
C ILE A 16 -1.87 4.21 6.38
N TYR A 17 -2.27 3.04 6.88
CA TYR A 17 -1.45 2.27 7.81
C TYR A 17 -0.94 1.02 7.10
N ILE A 18 0.38 0.79 7.13
CA ILE A 18 1.02 -0.38 6.55
C ILE A 18 1.65 -1.18 7.68
N GLN A 19 1.22 -2.43 7.86
CA GLN A 19 1.79 -3.34 8.84
C GLN A 19 2.42 -4.54 8.15
N PHE A 20 3.67 -4.83 8.48
CA PHE A 20 4.38 -6.04 8.06
C PHE A 20 4.14 -7.14 9.10
N ASN A 21 3.61 -8.27 8.67
CA ASN A 21 3.20 -9.33 9.61
C ASN A 21 4.24 -10.45 9.72
N GLN A 22 4.89 -10.80 8.60
CA GLN A 22 5.80 -11.94 8.59
C GLN A 22 6.72 -11.88 7.38
N PHE A 23 7.99 -12.18 7.63
CA PHE A 23 8.99 -12.55 6.64
C PHE A 23 9.19 -14.06 6.75
N GLU A 24 8.87 -14.80 5.69
CA GLU A 24 9.01 -16.25 5.66
C GLU A 24 9.84 -16.67 4.45
N LYS A 25 10.87 -17.49 4.69
CA LYS A 25 11.61 -18.15 3.62
C LYS A 25 10.73 -19.28 3.09
N CYS A 26 10.45 -19.28 1.80
CA CYS A 26 9.78 -20.39 1.14
C CYS A 26 10.81 -21.26 0.45
N ASP A 27 10.99 -22.47 0.97
CA ASP A 27 11.71 -23.52 0.26
C ASP A 27 10.84 -24.02 -0.91
N ALA A 28 11.47 -24.37 -2.03
CA ALA A 28 10.82 -24.81 -3.26
C ALA A 28 10.13 -26.18 -3.11
N LEU A 29 9.04 -26.23 -2.34
CA LEU A 29 8.22 -27.43 -2.19
C LEU A 29 7.28 -27.54 -3.40
N ASN A 30 7.63 -28.48 -4.29
CA ASN A 30 6.92 -28.92 -5.50
C ASN A 30 7.02 -28.00 -6.73
N HIS A 31 8.19 -27.97 -7.38
CA HIS A 31 8.42 -27.75 -8.83
C HIS A 31 7.83 -26.51 -9.55
N ARG A 32 7.13 -25.59 -8.88
CA ARG A 32 6.49 -24.43 -9.53
C ARG A 32 7.09 -23.07 -9.19
N PHE A 33 7.95 -22.97 -8.17
CA PHE A 33 8.58 -21.72 -7.77
C PHE A 33 10.05 -21.98 -7.40
N SER A 34 10.94 -21.06 -7.80
CA SER A 34 12.28 -20.94 -7.20
C SER A 34 12.13 -20.63 -5.70
N GLU A 35 13.14 -20.98 -4.88
CA GLU A 35 13.18 -20.51 -3.49
C GLU A 35 12.94 -19.00 -3.43
N GLY A 36 12.43 -18.46 -2.32
CA GLY A 36 12.13 -17.03 -2.24
C GLY A 36 11.68 -16.57 -0.86
N TYR A 37 11.31 -15.29 -0.76
CA TYR A 37 10.81 -14.66 0.44
C TYR A 37 9.39 -14.18 0.26
N ILE A 38 8.52 -14.45 1.24
CA ILE A 38 7.16 -13.89 1.26
C ILE A 38 7.10 -12.71 2.23
N PHE A 39 6.66 -11.57 1.71
CA PHE A 39 6.37 -10.36 2.46
C PHE A 39 4.88 -10.17 2.58
N ASN A 40 4.36 -10.42 3.78
CA ASN A 40 2.96 -10.17 4.09
C ASN A 40 2.78 -8.77 4.68
N PHE A 41 1.96 -7.95 4.03
CA PHE A 41 1.61 -6.63 4.53
C PHE A 41 0.11 -6.38 4.51
N ASN A 42 -0.34 -5.58 5.47
CA ASN A 42 -1.71 -5.12 5.60
C ASN A 42 -1.76 -3.61 5.37
N ILE A 43 -2.62 -3.15 4.46
CA ILE A 43 -2.89 -1.74 4.23
C ILE A 43 -4.27 -1.42 4.78
N SER A 44 -4.36 -0.53 5.76
CA SER A 44 -5.63 0.03 6.21
C SER A 44 -5.84 1.41 5.57
N LEU A 45 -6.95 1.56 4.86
CA LEU A 45 -7.41 2.81 4.28
C LEU A 45 -8.61 3.31 5.06
N VAL A 46 -8.58 4.58 5.46
CA VAL A 46 -9.68 5.22 6.17
C VAL A 46 -10.27 6.32 5.31
N CYS A 47 -11.50 6.12 4.85
CA CYS A 47 -12.32 7.14 4.22
C CYS A 47 -13.28 7.69 5.28
N PRO A 48 -13.25 9.00 5.61
CA PRO A 48 -14.16 9.57 6.60
C PRO A 48 -15.64 9.53 6.15
N TYR A 49 -15.89 9.29 4.87
CA TYR A 49 -17.20 9.29 4.24
C TYR A 49 -17.75 7.86 4.06
N LYS A 50 -19.05 7.65 4.24
CA LYS A 50 -19.65 6.31 4.42
C LYS A 50 -20.39 5.73 3.21
N GLU A 51 -20.51 6.44 2.09
CA GLU A 51 -21.43 6.01 1.03
C GLU A 51 -20.79 5.08 0.00
N SER A 52 -19.63 5.44 -0.54
CA SER A 52 -18.89 4.54 -1.41
C SER A 52 -17.41 4.88 -1.42
N PHE A 53 -16.59 3.87 -1.22
CA PHE A 53 -15.14 3.96 -1.21
C PHE A 53 -14.58 3.03 -2.28
N LYS A 54 -13.97 3.58 -3.33
CA LYS A 54 -13.24 2.79 -4.34
C LYS A 54 -11.75 3.04 -4.18
N TYR A 55 -10.94 2.01 -4.28
CA TYR A 55 -9.50 2.11 -4.14
C TYR A 55 -8.78 1.26 -5.20
N SER A 56 -7.59 1.70 -5.57
CA SER A 56 -6.61 1.04 -6.41
C SER A 56 -5.26 1.21 -5.71
N ILE A 57 -4.68 0.09 -5.27
CA ILE A 57 -3.38 0.03 -4.62
C ILE A 57 -2.43 -0.61 -5.62
N LYS A 58 -1.46 0.15 -6.12
CA LYS A 58 -0.42 -0.29 -7.04
C LYS A 58 0.90 -0.44 -6.29
N LEU A 59 1.57 -1.55 -6.56
CA LEU A 59 2.86 -1.90 -5.96
C LEU A 59 3.91 -1.88 -7.05
N TYR A 60 5.04 -1.28 -6.72
CA TYR A 60 6.19 -1.24 -7.59
C TYR A 60 7.44 -1.65 -6.82
N GLU A 61 8.32 -2.37 -7.48
CA GLU A 61 9.72 -2.47 -7.09
C GLU A 61 10.45 -1.27 -7.67
N MET A 62 11.33 -0.68 -6.88
CA MET A 62 12.16 0.43 -7.32
C MET A 62 13.59 -0.07 -7.43
N ASP A 63 14.21 0.21 -8.57
CA ASP A 63 15.65 0.21 -8.71
C ASP A 63 16.12 1.67 -8.74
N PHE A 64 17.34 1.92 -8.27
CA PHE A 64 17.98 3.23 -8.41
C PHE A 64 18.29 3.57 -9.88
N TRP A 65 18.40 2.56 -10.74
CA TRP A 65 18.90 2.72 -12.11
C TRP A 65 17.87 2.46 -13.20
N THR A 66 16.77 1.78 -12.89
CA THR A 66 15.71 1.46 -13.85
C THR A 66 14.38 2.09 -13.41
N PRO A 67 13.42 2.28 -14.33
CA PRO A 67 12.07 2.70 -13.97
C PRO A 67 11.42 1.72 -12.97
N ASP A 68 10.54 2.25 -12.12
CA ASP A 68 9.74 1.45 -11.17
C ASP A 68 9.05 0.26 -11.87
N ASP A 69 9.41 -0.96 -11.46
CA ASP A 69 8.86 -2.20 -12.02
C ASP A 69 7.51 -2.52 -11.36
N PHE A 70 6.46 -2.63 -12.17
CA PHE A 70 5.11 -2.86 -11.68
C PHE A 70 4.91 -4.31 -11.23
N LEU A 71 4.70 -4.49 -9.92
CA LEU A 71 4.51 -5.81 -9.30
C LEU A 71 3.05 -6.26 -9.30
N GLY A 72 2.12 -5.31 -9.29
CA GLY A 72 0.69 -5.61 -9.33
C GLY A 72 -0.20 -4.52 -8.76
N GLU A 73 -1.51 -4.74 -8.92
CA GLU A 73 -2.55 -3.82 -8.48
C GLU A 73 -3.66 -4.57 -7.75
N ILE A 74 -4.22 -3.92 -6.72
CA ILE A 74 -5.41 -4.37 -6.01
C ILE A 74 -6.47 -3.28 -6.17
N VAL A 75 -7.53 -3.61 -6.90
CA VAL A 75 -8.69 -2.74 -7.07
C VAL A 75 -9.84 -3.28 -6.23
N GLY A 76 -10.55 -2.40 -5.53
CA GLY A 76 -11.70 -2.81 -4.76
C GLY A 76 -12.66 -1.67 -4.46
N THR A 77 -13.83 -2.06 -3.97
CA THR A 77 -14.87 -1.15 -3.50
C THR A 77 -15.33 -1.58 -2.12
N SER A 78 -15.73 -0.61 -1.30
CA SER A 78 -16.23 -0.83 0.04
C SER A 78 -17.27 0.23 0.38
N ASN A 79 -18.27 -0.18 1.16
CA ASN A 79 -19.26 0.73 1.74
C ASN A 79 -18.93 1.03 3.22
N SER A 80 -17.78 0.57 3.69
CA SER A 80 -17.25 0.90 5.02
C SER A 80 -16.32 2.10 4.92
N SER A 81 -16.36 2.95 5.95
CA SER A 81 -15.38 4.04 6.16
C SER A 81 -13.95 3.52 6.34
N ARG A 82 -13.76 2.21 6.57
CA ARG A 82 -12.46 1.57 6.72
C ARG A 82 -12.37 0.34 5.86
N VAL A 83 -11.25 0.20 5.15
CA VAL A 83 -10.88 -1.01 4.42
C VAL A 83 -9.53 -1.48 4.91
N GLN A 84 -9.39 -2.78 5.06
CA GLN A 84 -8.11 -3.42 5.30
C GLN A 84 -7.85 -4.40 4.15
N VAL A 85 -6.73 -4.23 3.48
CA VAL A 85 -6.28 -5.09 2.38
C VAL A 85 -5.04 -5.84 2.86
N ALA A 86 -5.12 -7.16 2.89
CA ALA A 86 -3.97 -8.02 3.11
C ALA A 86 -3.39 -8.46 1.77
N LYS A 87 -2.07 -8.39 1.62
CA LYS A 87 -1.38 -8.87 0.42
C LYS A 87 -0.04 -9.49 0.78
N SER A 88 0.34 -10.47 -0.02
CA SER A 88 1.64 -11.13 0.00
C SER A 88 2.39 -10.75 -1.26
N LEU A 89 3.65 -10.34 -1.11
CA LEU A 89 4.61 -10.22 -2.21
C LEU A 89 5.61 -11.36 -2.11
N ILE A 90 5.92 -11.99 -3.23
CA ILE A 90 6.93 -13.06 -3.30
C ILE A 90 8.14 -12.48 -4.02
N ILE A 91 9.30 -12.46 -3.35
CA ILE A 91 10.57 -12.09 -3.97
C ILE A 91 11.35 -13.38 -4.25
N PRO A 92 11.65 -13.68 -5.52
CA PRO A 92 12.39 -14.89 -5.88
C PRO A 92 13.88 -14.76 -5.48
N ASN A 93 14.48 -15.89 -5.09
CA ASN A 93 15.84 -15.96 -4.52
C ASN A 93 16.95 -15.72 -5.57
N ASP A 94 16.63 -15.80 -6.86
CA ASP A 94 17.51 -15.45 -7.98
C ASP A 94 17.69 -13.93 -8.17
N GLU A 95 16.87 -13.10 -7.53
CA GLU A 95 16.97 -11.63 -7.51
C GLU A 95 17.70 -11.07 -6.26
N LEU A 96 18.30 -11.95 -5.45
CA LEU A 96 18.93 -11.62 -4.16
C LEU A 96 20.30 -10.92 -4.20
N PHE A 97 20.74 -10.44 -5.36
CA PHE A 97 22.01 -9.74 -5.43
C PHE A 97 21.96 -8.34 -4.77
N SER A 98 20.78 -7.85 -4.41
CA SER A 98 20.60 -6.58 -3.68
C SER A 98 20.38 -6.82 -2.18
N PHE A 99 21.17 -6.13 -1.35
CA PHE A 99 21.01 -6.09 0.11
C PHE A 99 19.78 -5.29 0.57
N VAL A 100 19.16 -4.53 -0.34
CA VAL A 100 18.06 -3.61 -0.05
C VAL A 100 17.01 -3.75 -1.15
N TRP A 101 15.78 -4.03 -0.76
CA TRP A 101 14.63 -3.89 -1.64
C TRP A 101 13.92 -2.57 -1.36
N LEU A 102 13.68 -1.81 -2.41
CA LEU A 102 12.91 -0.59 -2.36
C LEU A 102 11.57 -0.83 -3.01
N PHE A 103 10.50 -0.52 -2.29
CA PHE A 103 9.15 -0.59 -2.83
C PHE A 103 8.48 0.76 -2.82
N LYS A 104 7.64 0.97 -3.82
CA LYS A 104 6.72 2.08 -3.89
C LYS A 104 5.29 1.59 -3.89
N ILE A 105 4.46 2.24 -3.09
CA ILE A 105 3.03 1.95 -3.00
C ILE A 105 2.28 3.20 -3.41
N SER A 106 1.55 3.13 -4.52
CA SER A 106 0.64 4.20 -4.96
C SER A 106 -0.79 3.78 -4.67
N VAL A 107 -1.52 4.62 -3.93
CA VAL A 107 -2.93 4.40 -3.60
C VAL A 107 -3.77 5.49 -4.25
N ASP A 108 -4.45 5.12 -5.33
CA ASP A 108 -5.50 5.92 -5.96
C ASP A 108 -6.83 5.54 -5.29
N HIS A 109 -7.61 6.50 -4.81
CA HIS A 109 -8.91 6.19 -4.22
C HIS A 109 -9.92 7.32 -4.36
N THR A 110 -11.20 6.96 -4.27
CA THR A 110 -12.32 7.87 -4.36
C THR A 110 -13.27 7.62 -3.20
N CYS A 111 -13.72 8.71 -2.59
CA CYS A 111 -14.73 8.71 -1.56
C CYS A 111 -15.92 9.53 -2.05
N SER A 112 -17.12 8.98 -1.90
CA SER A 112 -18.36 9.71 -2.21
C SER A 112 -19.13 10.05 -0.92
N GLU A 113 -19.70 11.24 -0.89
CA GLU A 113 -20.62 11.71 0.15
C GLU A 113 -21.71 12.58 -0.50
N SER A 114 -22.98 12.26 -0.27
CA SER A 114 -24.13 13.04 -0.73
C SER A 114 -24.09 13.36 -2.22
N GLY A 115 -23.67 12.39 -3.04
CA GLY A 115 -23.55 12.55 -4.50
C GLY A 115 -22.31 13.30 -5.00
N VAL A 116 -21.46 13.78 -4.09
CA VAL A 116 -20.16 14.39 -4.44
C VAL A 116 -19.06 13.34 -4.32
N THR A 117 -18.31 13.10 -5.40
CA THR A 117 -17.17 12.18 -5.40
C THR A 117 -15.86 12.96 -5.38
N ARG A 118 -14.98 12.64 -4.42
CA ARG A 118 -13.64 13.23 -4.31
C ARG A 118 -12.59 12.15 -4.53
N GLY A 119 -11.66 12.40 -5.42
CA GLY A 119 -10.49 11.56 -5.67
C GLY A 119 -9.29 12.02 -4.86
N TYR A 120 -8.51 11.07 -4.39
CA TYR A 120 -7.29 11.28 -3.63
C TYR A 120 -6.22 10.33 -4.17
N LYS A 121 -4.98 10.82 -4.21
CA LYS A 121 -3.80 10.02 -4.54
C LYS A 121 -2.80 10.17 -3.41
N SER A 122 -2.34 9.03 -2.90
CA SER A 122 -1.32 8.98 -1.87
C SER A 122 -0.21 8.07 -2.36
N ILE A 123 1.03 8.49 -2.18
CA ILE A 123 2.20 7.73 -2.65
C ILE A 123 3.13 7.55 -1.45
N VAL A 124 3.51 6.30 -1.19
CA VAL A 124 4.61 5.96 -0.29
C VAL A 124 5.78 5.65 -1.20
N ASP A 125 6.66 6.63 -1.36
CA ASP A 125 7.70 6.61 -2.40
C ASP A 125 8.90 5.73 -2.06
N GLN A 126 9.14 5.35 -0.80
CA GLN A 126 10.28 4.49 -0.43
C GLN A 126 9.96 3.67 0.81
N LEU A 127 9.69 2.39 0.61
CA LEU A 127 9.67 1.38 1.66
C LEU A 127 10.90 0.50 1.51
N CYS A 128 11.86 0.67 2.41
CA CYS A 128 13.10 -0.11 2.40
C CYS A 128 12.96 -1.37 3.24
N ILE A 129 13.28 -2.52 2.65
CA ILE A 129 13.40 -3.79 3.35
C ILE A 129 14.87 -4.23 3.29
N TRP A 130 15.46 -4.44 4.46
CA TRP A 130 16.84 -4.90 4.60
C TRP A 130 16.86 -6.38 4.93
N GLN A 131 17.62 -7.16 4.17
CA GLN A 131 17.95 -8.53 4.52
C GLN A 131 19.19 -8.53 5.42
N ARG A 132 19.14 -9.24 6.56
CA ARG A 132 20.32 -9.54 7.38
C ARG A 132 20.86 -10.92 7.07
#